data_AF-J3LSI7-F1
#
_entry.id   AF-J3LSI7-F1
#
_cell.length_a   1.000
_cell.length_b   1.000
_cell.length_c   1.000
_cell.angle_alpha   90.00
_cell.angle_beta   90.00
_cell.angle_gamma   90.00
#
_symmetry.space_group_name_H-M   'P 1'
#
loop_
_entity.id
_entity.type
_entity.pdbx_description
1 polymer ?
#
loop_
_entity_poly.entity_id
_entity_poly.type
_entity_poly.pdbx_seq_one_letter_code
_entity_poly.pdbx_strand_id
1 'polypeptide(L)'
;MSAPASLRQRCALGRAMAVVAVGLLVIVGTYLLSAGDGDTEEFFSVRRIRSSDAAAGGDDLEAALRGAADANRTLIVTVLNRAYAAEDGGLLDLFLRSLREGEGTAQLIGHILLVATDRPAFLRCRRLGGVRCYQLPPAAADGADDLSSEQLYMSDGFIRMMWRRIRLLGDVLKLGYSFIFTDLDVMWLRNPLPRLEYRPEEEDLLISSDQFNGRADDYAGNELNTGFFFAASNTALFDEWHAAREAPASAGMKEQDKILMQRYFGVRKLLQPIQQFFV
;
A
#
# COMPACT_ATOMS: atom_id res chain seq x y z
N MET A 1 -51.42 -35.73 67.61
CA MET A 1 -50.30 -36.42 66.93
C MET A 1 -49.74 -35.49 65.87
N SER A 2 -48.67 -34.78 66.21
CA SER A 2 -47.99 -33.80 65.36
C SER A 2 -46.68 -34.40 64.87
N ALA A 3 -46.48 -34.47 63.54
CA ALA A 3 -45.23 -34.94 62.95
C ALA A 3 -44.06 -34.00 63.31
N PRO A 4 -42.85 -34.52 63.58
CA PRO A 4 -41.76 -33.71 64.09
C PRO A 4 -41.21 -32.76 63.01
N ALA A 5 -40.80 -31.56 63.43
CA ALA A 5 -40.31 -30.47 62.58
C ALA A 5 -39.09 -30.83 61.69
N SER A 6 -38.43 -31.96 61.95
CA SER A 6 -37.26 -32.45 61.20
C SER A 6 -37.58 -32.99 59.79
N LEU A 7 -38.83 -33.38 59.49
CA LEU A 7 -39.21 -33.88 58.16
C LEU A 7 -39.49 -32.75 57.14
N ARG A 8 -40.08 -31.63 57.59
CA ARG A 8 -40.43 -30.50 56.71
C ARG A 8 -39.19 -29.81 56.13
N GLN A 9 -38.12 -29.73 56.91
CA GLN A 9 -36.86 -29.09 56.52
C GLN A 9 -36.06 -29.93 55.50
N ARG A 10 -36.11 -31.26 55.62
CA ARG A 10 -35.48 -32.20 54.64
C ARG A 10 -36.21 -32.20 53.29
N CYS A 11 -37.54 -32.07 53.28
CA CYS A 11 -38.31 -31.95 52.04
C CYS A 11 -38.09 -30.62 51.30
N ALA A 12 -37.96 -29.51 52.02
CA ALA A 12 -37.68 -28.21 51.42
C ALA A 12 -36.29 -28.14 50.79
N LEU A 13 -35.28 -28.72 51.48
CA LEU A 13 -33.91 -28.82 50.95
C LEU A 13 -33.83 -29.72 49.72
N GLY A 14 -34.55 -30.85 49.72
CA GLY A 14 -34.61 -31.76 48.56
C GLY A 14 -35.26 -31.12 47.33
N ARG A 15 -36.31 -30.31 47.52
CA ARG A 15 -36.94 -29.55 46.43
C ARG A 15 -36.03 -28.45 45.86
N ALA A 16 -35.31 -27.74 46.73
CA ALA A 16 -34.36 -26.71 46.28
C ALA A 16 -33.18 -27.30 45.48
N MET A 17 -32.62 -28.43 45.95
CA MET A 17 -31.53 -29.12 45.24
C MET A 17 -31.97 -29.66 43.88
N ALA A 18 -33.21 -30.16 43.76
CA ALA A 18 -33.75 -30.63 42.49
C ALA A 18 -33.91 -29.48 41.46
N VAL A 19 -34.38 -28.30 41.90
CA VAL A 19 -34.53 -27.14 41.01
C VAL A 19 -33.17 -26.61 40.53
N VAL A 20 -32.16 -26.58 41.41
CA VAL A 20 -30.80 -26.18 41.03
C VAL A 20 -30.17 -27.17 40.05
N ALA A 21 -30.35 -28.48 40.27
CA ALA A 21 -29.82 -29.52 39.37
C ALA A 21 -30.47 -29.46 37.97
N VAL A 22 -31.79 -29.24 37.89
CA VAL A 22 -32.49 -29.08 36.60
C VAL A 22 -32.05 -27.78 35.91
N GLY A 23 -31.89 -26.68 36.66
CA GLY A 23 -31.38 -25.42 36.11
C GLY A 23 -29.97 -25.55 35.51
N LEU A 24 -29.06 -26.24 36.20
CA LEU A 24 -27.71 -26.50 35.71
C LEU A 24 -27.71 -27.42 34.47
N LEU A 25 -28.57 -28.45 34.43
CA LEU A 25 -28.70 -29.32 33.26
C LEU A 25 -29.26 -28.59 32.05
N VAL A 26 -30.19 -27.64 32.24
CA VAL A 26 -30.70 -26.80 31.13
C VAL A 26 -29.61 -25.86 30.62
N ILE A 27 -28.81 -25.25 31.51
CA ILE A 27 -27.71 -24.35 31.11
C ILE A 27 -26.60 -25.11 30.39
N VAL A 28 -26.22 -26.30 30.88
CA VAL A 28 -25.21 -27.14 30.20
C VAL A 28 -25.77 -27.70 28.89
N GLY A 29 -27.05 -28.07 28.85
CA GLY A 29 -27.73 -28.49 27.63
C GLY A 29 -27.79 -27.40 26.57
N THR A 30 -28.11 -26.15 26.94
CA THR A 30 -28.11 -25.02 26.01
C THR A 30 -26.69 -24.66 25.55
N TYR A 31 -25.69 -24.75 26.43
CA TYR A 31 -24.29 -24.56 26.02
C TYR A 31 -23.80 -25.65 25.05
N LEU A 32 -24.16 -26.91 25.29
CA LEU A 32 -23.77 -28.02 24.41
C LEU A 32 -24.55 -28.03 23.08
N LEU A 33 -25.82 -27.59 23.09
CA LEU A 33 -26.60 -27.38 21.86
C LEU A 33 -26.12 -26.13 21.09
N SER A 34 -25.56 -25.12 21.77
CA SER A 34 -24.98 -23.94 21.10
C SER A 34 -23.54 -24.14 20.65
N ALA A 35 -22.81 -25.10 21.22
CA ALA A 35 -21.41 -25.41 20.87
C ALA A 35 -21.26 -26.53 19.83
N GLY A 36 -22.38 -27.14 19.41
CA GLY A 36 -22.43 -28.12 18.34
C GLY A 36 -22.98 -27.49 17.06
N ASP A 37 -22.12 -27.41 16.04
CA ASP A 37 -22.42 -27.13 14.63
C ASP A 37 -22.47 -25.64 14.23
N GLY A 38 -21.32 -25.09 13.79
CA GLY A 38 -21.27 -23.72 13.25
C GLY A 38 -19.92 -23.16 12.77
N ASP A 39 -18.77 -23.67 13.22
CA ASP A 39 -17.49 -22.92 13.06
C ASP A 39 -16.56 -23.35 11.90
N THR A 40 -16.88 -24.39 11.14
CA THR A 40 -16.00 -24.83 10.04
C THR A 40 -16.33 -24.18 8.70
N GLU A 41 -17.60 -23.98 8.35
CA GLU A 41 -18.00 -23.43 7.05
C GLU A 41 -17.73 -21.91 6.92
N GLU A 42 -17.95 -21.13 7.99
CA GLU A 42 -17.62 -19.69 8.00
C GLU A 42 -16.10 -19.45 7.87
N PHE A 43 -15.27 -20.26 8.54
CA PHE A 43 -13.82 -20.11 8.47
C PHE A 43 -13.27 -20.43 7.07
N PHE A 44 -13.80 -21.46 6.40
CA PHE A 44 -13.43 -21.78 5.02
C PHE A 44 -13.98 -20.75 4.02
N SER A 45 -15.19 -20.23 4.22
CA SER A 45 -15.78 -19.14 3.44
C SER A 45 -14.93 -17.87 3.49
N VAL A 46 -14.58 -17.40 4.70
CA VAL A 46 -13.78 -16.19 4.92
C VAL A 46 -12.38 -16.33 4.31
N ARG A 47 -11.76 -17.52 4.41
CA ARG A 47 -10.45 -17.77 3.80
C ARG A 47 -10.52 -17.87 2.26
N ARG A 48 -11.61 -18.43 1.72
CA ARG A 48 -11.85 -18.52 0.27
C ARG A 48 -12.13 -17.14 -0.35
N ILE A 49 -12.89 -16.28 0.33
CA ILE A 49 -13.15 -14.88 -0.07
C ILE A 49 -11.86 -14.05 -0.03
N ARG A 50 -11.07 -14.14 1.05
CA ARG A 50 -9.76 -13.46 1.12
C ARG A 50 -8.78 -13.94 0.04
N SER A 51 -8.81 -15.23 -0.29
CA SER A 51 -7.98 -15.81 -1.35
C SER A 51 -8.43 -15.36 -2.75
N SER A 52 -9.74 -15.21 -2.99
CA SER A 52 -10.26 -14.74 -4.28
C SER A 52 -10.07 -13.25 -4.48
N ASP A 53 -10.20 -12.42 -3.44
CA ASP A 53 -10.02 -10.97 -3.55
C ASP A 53 -8.54 -10.59 -3.71
N ALA A 54 -7.63 -11.31 -3.03
CA ALA A 54 -6.19 -11.13 -3.22
C ALA A 54 -5.72 -11.61 -4.61
N ALA A 55 -6.31 -12.69 -5.14
CA ALA A 55 -6.03 -13.15 -6.51
C ALA A 55 -6.61 -12.21 -7.56
N ALA A 56 -7.86 -11.74 -7.38
CA ALA A 56 -8.51 -10.79 -8.30
C ALA A 56 -7.82 -9.42 -8.33
N GLY A 57 -7.32 -8.93 -7.19
CA GLY A 57 -6.54 -7.70 -7.14
C GLY A 57 -5.16 -7.82 -7.79
N GLY A 58 -4.55 -9.01 -7.71
CA GLY A 58 -3.28 -9.34 -8.37
C GLY A 58 -3.42 -9.44 -9.89
N ASP A 59 -4.47 -10.10 -10.39
CA ASP A 59 -4.74 -10.24 -11.81
C ASP A 59 -5.05 -8.90 -12.49
N ASP A 60 -5.77 -8.01 -11.81
CA ASP A 60 -6.06 -6.65 -12.32
C ASP A 60 -4.80 -5.76 -12.34
N LEU A 61 -3.95 -5.85 -11.30
CA LEU A 61 -2.68 -5.15 -11.28
C LEU A 61 -1.76 -5.64 -12.41
N GLU A 62 -1.57 -6.95 -12.57
CA GLU A 62 -0.70 -7.49 -13.60
C GLU A 62 -1.21 -7.14 -15.01
N ALA A 63 -2.53 -7.13 -15.23
CA ALA A 63 -3.12 -6.67 -16.49
C ALA A 63 -2.81 -5.19 -16.77
N ALA A 64 -2.92 -4.33 -15.76
CA ALA A 64 -2.58 -2.91 -15.88
C ALA A 64 -1.08 -2.70 -16.15
N LEU A 65 -0.21 -3.43 -15.44
CA LEU A 65 1.24 -3.41 -15.64
C LEU A 65 1.60 -3.83 -17.07
N ARG A 66 1.06 -4.95 -17.55
CA ARG A 66 1.27 -5.45 -18.92
C ARG A 66 0.84 -4.45 -19.98
N GLY A 67 -0.21 -3.68 -19.72
CA GLY A 67 -0.71 -2.66 -20.63
C GLY A 67 0.14 -1.38 -20.69
N ALA A 68 0.94 -1.11 -19.66
CA ALA A 68 1.79 0.08 -19.54
C ALA A 68 3.26 -0.22 -19.85
N ALA A 69 3.74 -1.43 -19.55
CA ALA A 69 5.16 -1.71 -19.64
C ALA A 69 5.72 -1.64 -21.07
N ASP A 70 6.96 -1.21 -21.19
CA ASP A 70 7.73 -1.25 -22.43
C ASP A 70 8.22 -2.68 -22.76
N ALA A 71 9.01 -2.80 -23.83
CA ALA A 71 9.57 -4.08 -24.27
C ALA A 71 10.48 -4.76 -23.21
N ASN A 72 11.03 -3.99 -22.27
CA ASN A 72 11.90 -4.45 -21.19
C ASN A 72 11.13 -4.63 -19.88
N ARG A 73 9.79 -4.65 -19.91
CA ARG A 73 8.93 -4.69 -18.72
C ARG A 73 9.18 -3.53 -17.75
N THR A 74 9.58 -2.38 -18.27
CA THR A 74 9.75 -1.14 -17.50
C THR A 74 8.57 -0.21 -17.73
N LEU A 75 8.08 0.42 -16.67
CA LEU A 75 6.99 1.40 -16.76
C LEU A 75 7.24 2.62 -15.87
N ILE A 76 6.44 3.66 -16.06
CA ILE A 76 6.42 4.84 -15.18
C ILE A 76 5.17 4.72 -14.29
N VAL A 77 5.36 4.75 -12.98
CA VAL A 77 4.28 4.63 -12.00
C VAL A 77 4.13 5.95 -11.25
N THR A 78 2.91 6.45 -11.16
CA THR A 78 2.57 7.58 -10.29
C THR A 78 1.23 7.32 -9.60
N VAL A 79 1.07 7.86 -8.39
CA VAL A 79 -0.10 7.64 -7.55
C VAL A 79 -0.90 8.93 -7.47
N LEU A 80 -2.22 8.82 -7.56
CA LEU A 80 -3.12 9.97 -7.50
C LEU A 80 -4.36 9.68 -6.66
N ASN A 81 -4.92 10.75 -6.09
CA ASN A 81 -6.21 10.75 -5.40
C ASN A 81 -7.11 11.82 -6.04
N ARG A 82 -8.32 11.98 -5.51
CA ARG A 82 -9.31 12.92 -6.01
C ARG A 82 -8.78 14.34 -5.99
N ALA A 83 -8.03 14.75 -4.98
CA ALA A 83 -7.52 16.12 -4.86
C ALA A 83 -6.62 16.46 -6.05
N TYR A 84 -5.73 15.56 -6.46
CA TYR A 84 -4.85 15.77 -7.61
C TYR A 84 -5.54 15.58 -8.98
N ALA A 85 -6.71 14.94 -9.01
CA ALA A 85 -7.44 14.59 -10.22
C ALA A 85 -8.69 15.46 -10.50
N ALA A 86 -9.14 16.25 -9.52
CA ALA A 86 -10.45 16.90 -9.56
C ALA A 86 -10.54 18.05 -10.58
N GLU A 87 -9.48 18.84 -10.70
CA GLU A 87 -9.49 20.10 -11.46
C GLU A 87 -9.05 19.90 -12.91
N ASP A 88 -9.83 20.45 -13.85
CA ASP A 88 -9.41 20.61 -15.24
C ASP A 88 -8.29 21.65 -15.33
N GLY A 89 -7.17 21.27 -15.95
CA GLY A 89 -5.96 22.08 -15.95
C GLY A 89 -5.18 22.04 -14.63
N GLY A 90 -5.57 21.16 -13.69
CA GLY A 90 -4.88 20.96 -12.42
C GLY A 90 -3.60 20.13 -12.54
N LEU A 91 -3.11 19.63 -11.40
CA LEU A 91 -1.80 18.96 -11.30
C LEU A 91 -1.63 17.79 -12.27
N LEU A 92 -2.64 16.92 -12.38
CA LEU A 92 -2.61 15.79 -13.31
C LEU A 92 -2.50 16.22 -14.77
N ASP A 93 -3.21 17.28 -15.16
CA ASP A 93 -3.19 17.77 -16.53
C ASP A 93 -1.85 18.47 -16.83
N LEU A 94 -1.27 19.19 -15.86
CA LEU A 94 0.08 19.78 -15.96
C LEU A 94 1.16 18.71 -16.06
N PHE A 95 1.10 17.66 -15.24
CA PHE A 95 1.99 16.50 -15.33
C PHE A 95 1.99 15.90 -16.74
N LEU A 96 0.80 15.56 -17.26
CA LEU A 96 0.68 14.99 -18.61
C LEU A 96 1.07 15.98 -19.71
N ARG A 97 0.81 17.28 -19.52
CA ARG A 97 1.23 18.32 -20.45
C ARG A 97 2.75 18.42 -20.51
N SER A 98 3.45 18.34 -19.38
CA SER A 98 4.91 18.35 -19.34
C SER A 98 5.50 17.23 -20.20
N LEU A 99 4.95 16.01 -20.09
CA LEU A 99 5.34 14.87 -20.94
C LEU A 99 5.00 15.05 -22.42
N ARG A 100 3.92 15.78 -22.76
CA ARG A 100 3.58 16.04 -24.17
C ARG A 100 4.53 17.04 -24.81
N GLU A 101 4.92 18.05 -24.03
CA GLU A 101 5.72 19.18 -24.51
C GLU A 101 7.23 18.99 -24.31
N GLY A 102 7.65 18.08 -23.42
CA GLY A 102 9.05 17.81 -23.11
C GLY A 102 9.81 17.12 -24.25
N GLU A 103 11.08 17.44 -24.36
CA GLU A 103 11.99 16.96 -25.41
C GLU A 103 12.18 15.43 -25.31
N GLY A 104 11.60 14.71 -26.29
CA GLY A 104 11.67 13.26 -26.33
C GLY A 104 10.88 12.57 -25.22
N THR A 105 9.86 13.19 -24.63
CA THR A 105 9.06 12.60 -23.54
C THR A 105 7.67 12.13 -23.99
N ALA A 106 7.15 12.61 -25.12
CA ALA A 106 5.78 12.34 -25.56
C ALA A 106 5.46 10.84 -25.70
N GLN A 107 6.43 10.04 -26.16
CA GLN A 107 6.28 8.59 -26.29
C GLN A 107 6.19 7.86 -24.95
N LEU A 108 6.66 8.47 -23.85
CA LEU A 108 6.61 7.88 -22.52
C LEU A 108 5.18 7.83 -21.96
N ILE A 109 4.27 8.65 -22.47
CA ILE A 109 2.87 8.72 -22.01
C ILE A 109 2.18 7.35 -22.10
N GLY A 110 2.46 6.59 -23.17
CA GLY A 110 1.95 5.23 -23.35
C GLY A 110 2.44 4.23 -22.31
N HIS A 111 3.50 4.58 -21.57
CA HIS A 111 4.14 3.77 -20.55
C HIS A 111 3.84 4.22 -19.12
N ILE A 112 2.91 5.15 -18.94
CA ILE A 112 2.49 5.63 -17.63
C ILE A 112 1.32 4.80 -17.10
N LEU A 113 1.50 4.30 -15.88
CA LEU A 113 0.46 3.75 -15.04
C LEU A 113 0.09 4.76 -13.95
N LEU A 114 -1.09 5.35 -14.08
CA LEU A 114 -1.73 6.18 -13.07
C LEU A 114 -2.47 5.28 -12.08
N VAL A 115 -1.99 5.23 -10.83
CA VAL A 115 -2.55 4.43 -9.75
C VAL A 115 -3.48 5.29 -8.90
N ALA A 116 -4.78 5.15 -9.14
CA ALA A 116 -5.80 5.88 -8.41
C ALA A 116 -6.10 5.24 -7.05
N THR A 117 -5.97 6.00 -5.98
CA THR A 117 -6.27 5.55 -4.60
C THR A 117 -7.75 5.61 -4.24
N ASP A 118 -8.55 6.28 -5.09
CA ASP A 118 -10.00 6.40 -4.95
C ASP A 118 -10.73 6.35 -6.30
N ARG A 119 -12.04 6.11 -6.22
CA ARG A 119 -12.90 5.95 -7.39
C ARG A 119 -13.02 7.22 -8.25
N PRO A 120 -13.23 8.42 -7.69
CA PRO A 120 -13.22 9.66 -8.49
C PRO A 120 -11.94 9.83 -9.33
N ALA A 121 -10.76 9.62 -8.74
CA ALA A 121 -9.49 9.71 -9.44
C ALA A 121 -9.36 8.64 -10.54
N PHE A 122 -9.80 7.41 -10.28
CA PHE A 122 -9.81 6.35 -11.28
C PHE A 122 -10.71 6.69 -12.47
N LEU A 123 -11.90 7.21 -12.21
CA LEU A 123 -12.81 7.66 -13.27
C LEU A 123 -12.24 8.82 -14.07
N ARG A 124 -11.53 9.77 -13.43
CA ARG A 124 -10.80 10.83 -14.14
C ARG A 124 -9.74 10.24 -15.05
N CYS A 125 -8.88 9.38 -14.50
CA CYS A 125 -7.80 8.73 -15.23
C CYS A 125 -8.30 8.08 -16.52
N ARG A 126 -9.39 7.30 -16.42
CA ARG A 126 -9.97 6.58 -17.57
C ARG A 126 -10.45 7.48 -18.70
N ARG A 127 -10.66 8.78 -18.46
CA ARG A 127 -11.07 9.75 -19.49
C ARG A 127 -9.91 10.42 -20.22
N LEU A 128 -8.68 10.37 -19.69
CA LEU A 128 -7.55 11.15 -20.20
C LEU A 128 -7.01 10.65 -21.55
N GLY A 129 -7.21 9.36 -21.87
CA GLY A 129 -6.70 8.74 -23.09
C GLY A 129 -5.16 8.64 -23.12
N GLY A 130 -4.63 7.60 -23.74
CA GLY A 130 -3.18 7.42 -23.92
C GLY A 130 -2.38 6.97 -22.69
N VAL A 131 -2.97 6.99 -21.49
CA VAL A 131 -2.39 6.46 -20.24
C VAL A 131 -3.09 5.20 -19.76
N ARG A 132 -2.43 4.41 -18.91
CA ARG A 132 -3.06 3.28 -18.21
C ARG A 132 -3.48 3.69 -16.81
N CYS A 133 -4.56 3.09 -16.34
CA CYS A 133 -5.19 3.40 -15.07
C CYS A 133 -5.34 2.11 -14.26
N TYR A 134 -5.00 2.16 -12.99
CA TYR A 134 -5.28 1.10 -12.04
C TYR A 134 -5.93 1.69 -10.79
N GLN A 135 -6.98 1.05 -10.27
CA GLN A 135 -7.59 1.46 -9.02
C GLN A 135 -6.99 0.63 -7.89
N LEU A 136 -6.24 1.28 -6.99
CA LEU A 136 -5.66 0.63 -5.83
C LEU A 136 -6.78 0.19 -4.88
N PRO A 137 -6.88 -1.11 -4.53
CA PRO A 137 -7.88 -1.58 -3.57
C PRO A 137 -7.74 -0.85 -2.22
N PRO A 138 -8.87 -0.52 -1.55
CA PRO A 138 -8.82 0.11 -0.23
C PRO A 138 -8.12 -0.80 0.78
N ALA A 139 -7.46 -0.21 1.77
CA ALA A 139 -6.70 -0.96 2.78
C ALA A 139 -7.61 -1.78 3.72
N ALA A 140 -8.84 -1.30 3.98
CA ALA A 140 -9.86 -1.98 4.75
C ALA A 140 -11.22 -1.93 4.04
N ALA A 141 -11.99 -3.01 4.14
CA ALA A 141 -13.29 -3.16 3.46
C ALA A 141 -14.40 -2.26 4.06
N ASP A 142 -14.20 -1.74 5.27
CA ASP A 142 -15.14 -0.88 6.00
C ASP A 142 -14.95 0.62 5.72
N GLY A 143 -13.97 0.99 4.88
CA GLY A 143 -13.70 2.39 4.55
C GLY A 143 -13.02 3.19 5.66
N ALA A 144 -12.56 2.55 6.73
CA ALA A 144 -11.83 3.22 7.82
C ALA A 144 -10.51 3.89 7.35
N ASP A 145 -10.02 3.53 6.16
CA ASP A 145 -8.83 4.06 5.50
C ASP A 145 -9.16 4.77 4.18
N ASP A 146 -10.18 5.64 4.18
CA ASP A 146 -10.45 6.54 3.07
C ASP A 146 -9.33 7.59 2.93
N LEU A 147 -8.54 7.50 1.86
CA LEU A 147 -7.47 8.43 1.51
C LEU A 147 -7.84 9.32 0.31
N SER A 148 -9.14 9.42 0.00
CA SER A 148 -9.64 10.15 -1.17
C SER A 148 -9.56 11.66 -1.04
N SER A 149 -9.57 12.22 0.18
CA SER A 149 -9.38 13.65 0.38
C SER A 149 -7.92 14.08 0.14
N GLU A 150 -7.69 15.38 0.02
CA GLU A 150 -6.34 15.93 0.15
C GLU A 150 -5.72 15.44 1.47
N GLN A 151 -4.49 14.95 1.38
CA GLN A 151 -3.72 14.50 2.54
C GLN A 151 -2.65 15.54 2.81
N LEU A 152 -2.89 16.38 3.81
CA LEU A 152 -1.93 17.40 4.22
C LEU A 152 -0.59 16.75 4.59
N TYR A 153 0.51 17.41 4.23
CA TYR A 153 1.85 16.92 4.51
C TYR A 153 2.01 16.52 5.98
N MET A 154 2.56 15.31 6.22
CA MET A 154 2.76 14.71 7.54
C MET A 154 1.50 14.38 8.36
N SER A 155 0.30 14.49 7.78
CA SER A 155 -0.91 13.93 8.40
C SER A 155 -0.85 12.40 8.48
N ASP A 156 -1.63 11.80 9.37
CA ASP A 156 -1.68 10.33 9.48
C ASP A 156 -2.10 9.69 8.14
N GLY A 157 -3.03 10.33 7.42
CA GLY A 157 -3.46 9.84 6.12
C GLY A 157 -2.38 9.99 5.04
N PHE A 158 -1.56 11.04 5.07
CA PHE A 158 -0.37 11.17 4.24
C PHE A 158 0.62 10.02 4.50
N ILE A 159 0.96 9.78 5.78
CA ILE A 159 1.91 8.71 6.15
C ILE A 159 1.38 7.34 5.69
N ARG A 160 0.10 7.04 5.93
CA ARG A 160 -0.53 5.79 5.45
C ARG A 160 -0.50 5.70 3.92
N MET A 161 -0.77 6.78 3.20
CA MET A 161 -0.72 6.84 1.73
C MET A 161 0.67 6.47 1.22
N MET A 162 1.73 7.01 1.82
CA MET A 162 3.09 6.72 1.39
C MET A 162 3.52 5.28 1.70
N TRP A 163 3.10 4.71 2.83
CA TRP A 163 3.36 3.30 3.11
C TRP A 163 2.60 2.36 2.17
N ARG A 164 1.38 2.72 1.76
CA ARG A 164 0.63 1.99 0.71
C ARG A 164 1.35 2.07 -0.64
N ARG A 165 1.95 3.22 -0.97
CA ARG A 165 2.81 3.39 -2.16
C ARG A 165 3.96 2.39 -2.14
N ILE A 166 4.73 2.31 -1.05
CA ILE A 166 5.87 1.37 -0.98
C ILE A 166 5.40 -0.08 -1.12
N ARG A 167 4.26 -0.44 -0.52
CA ARG A 167 3.68 -1.78 -0.69
C ARG A 167 3.42 -2.12 -2.15
N LEU A 168 2.69 -1.24 -2.83
CA LEU A 168 2.33 -1.41 -4.24
C LEU A 168 3.58 -1.56 -5.10
N LEU A 169 4.57 -0.69 -4.93
CA LEU A 169 5.82 -0.73 -5.69
C LEU A 169 6.60 -2.04 -5.46
N GLY A 170 6.59 -2.57 -4.24
CA GLY A 170 7.11 -3.90 -3.95
C GLY A 170 6.38 -5.01 -4.71
N ASP A 171 5.05 -4.92 -4.82
CA ASP A 171 4.23 -5.89 -5.57
C ASP A 171 4.52 -5.80 -7.09
N VAL A 172 4.76 -4.60 -7.63
CA VAL A 172 5.21 -4.41 -9.04
C VAL A 172 6.52 -5.15 -9.31
N LEU A 173 7.51 -5.04 -8.42
CA LEU A 173 8.79 -5.76 -8.56
C LEU A 173 8.62 -7.27 -8.45
N LYS A 174 7.74 -7.77 -7.56
CA LYS A 174 7.46 -9.20 -7.40
C LYS A 174 6.82 -9.80 -8.65
N LEU A 175 6.06 -9.01 -9.39
CA LEU A 175 5.50 -9.38 -10.70
C LEU A 175 6.53 -9.30 -11.85
N GLY A 176 7.78 -8.92 -11.55
CA GLY A 176 8.89 -8.90 -12.51
C GLY A 176 8.91 -7.68 -13.42
N TYR A 177 8.30 -6.57 -13.00
CA TYR A 177 8.35 -5.29 -13.69
C TYR A 177 9.35 -4.36 -12.99
N SER A 178 10.16 -3.66 -13.78
CA SER A 178 10.98 -2.54 -13.29
C SER A 178 10.20 -1.25 -13.43
N PHE A 179 10.48 -0.22 -12.64
CA PHE A 179 9.72 1.01 -12.74
C PHE A 179 10.54 2.26 -12.45
N ILE A 180 10.07 3.39 -13.02
CA ILE A 180 10.35 4.73 -12.51
C ILE A 180 9.13 5.16 -11.72
N PHE A 181 9.32 5.51 -10.45
CA PHE A 181 8.31 6.20 -9.67
C PHE A 181 8.51 7.71 -9.82
N THR A 182 7.41 8.45 -9.98
CA THR A 182 7.39 9.91 -10.01
C THR A 182 6.18 10.42 -9.26
N ASP A 183 6.35 11.43 -8.40
CA ASP A 183 5.23 12.19 -7.87
C ASP A 183 4.59 13.05 -8.99
N LEU A 184 3.32 13.40 -8.81
CA LEU A 184 2.55 14.16 -9.81
C LEU A 184 3.00 15.63 -9.93
N ASP A 185 3.72 16.14 -8.94
CA ASP A 185 4.29 17.50 -8.93
C ASP A 185 5.68 17.59 -9.58
N VAL A 186 6.15 16.51 -10.21
CA VAL A 186 7.36 16.49 -11.03
C VAL A 186 7.02 16.75 -12.49
N MET A 187 7.64 17.75 -13.10
CA MET A 187 7.53 18.01 -14.54
C MET A 187 8.64 17.29 -15.32
N TRP A 188 8.27 16.72 -16.47
CA TRP A 188 9.16 15.96 -17.33
C TRP A 188 9.53 16.77 -18.57
N LEU A 189 10.63 17.54 -18.50
CA LEU A 189 11.06 18.36 -19.64
C LEU A 189 11.92 17.63 -20.67
N ARG A 190 12.55 16.52 -20.29
CA ARG A 190 13.42 15.72 -21.15
C ARG A 190 13.31 14.25 -20.80
N ASN A 191 13.57 13.38 -21.77
CA ASN A 191 13.62 11.94 -21.52
C ASN A 191 14.77 11.57 -20.57
N PRO A 192 14.50 11.04 -19.36
CA PRO A 192 15.56 10.65 -18.44
C PRO A 192 16.13 9.27 -18.77
N LEU A 193 15.41 8.41 -19.50
CA LEU A 193 15.79 7.01 -19.75
C LEU A 193 17.22 6.84 -20.29
N PRO A 194 17.70 7.65 -21.26
CA PRO A 194 19.06 7.49 -21.78
C PRO A 194 20.16 7.79 -20.75
N ARG A 195 19.82 8.34 -19.58
CA ARG A 195 20.76 8.72 -18.51
C ARG A 195 20.56 7.90 -17.24
N LEU A 196 19.65 6.92 -17.24
CA LEU A 196 19.49 5.99 -16.13
C LEU A 196 20.54 4.87 -16.24
N GLU A 197 21.70 5.11 -15.66
CA GLU A 197 22.80 4.14 -15.61
C GLU A 197 22.66 3.22 -14.38
N TYR A 198 21.71 2.28 -14.42
CA TYR A 198 21.50 1.34 -13.31
C TYR A 198 22.46 0.14 -13.37
N ARG A 199 23.12 -0.17 -12.25
CA ARG A 199 24.04 -1.30 -12.09
C ARG A 199 23.55 -2.29 -11.02
N PRO A 200 22.87 -3.38 -11.40
CA PRO A 200 22.22 -4.29 -10.45
C PRO A 200 23.12 -4.89 -9.37
N GLU A 201 24.42 -5.06 -9.62
CA GLU A 201 25.37 -5.62 -8.63
C GLU A 201 25.89 -4.57 -7.62
N GLU A 202 25.78 -3.29 -7.97
CA GLU A 202 26.31 -2.17 -7.20
C GLU A 202 25.20 -1.37 -6.52
N GLU A 203 23.97 -1.41 -7.03
CA GLU A 203 22.92 -0.44 -6.72
C GLU A 203 21.58 -1.10 -6.41
N ASP A 204 20.98 -0.71 -5.29
CA ASP A 204 19.64 -1.15 -4.92
C ASP A 204 18.56 -0.39 -5.71
N LEU A 205 18.80 0.89 -6.00
CA LEU A 205 17.93 1.80 -6.76
C LEU A 205 18.69 3.07 -7.17
N LEU A 206 18.17 3.77 -8.18
CA LEU A 206 18.58 5.14 -8.53
C LEU A 206 17.54 6.11 -7.97
N ILE A 207 17.93 7.11 -7.19
CA ILE A 207 16.98 8.02 -6.53
C ILE A 207 17.40 9.48 -6.70
N SER A 208 16.45 10.41 -6.62
CA SER A 208 16.67 11.86 -6.66
C SER A 208 16.95 12.42 -5.26
N SER A 209 17.55 13.61 -5.18
CA SER A 209 18.01 14.21 -3.92
C SER A 209 17.28 15.51 -3.63
N ASP A 210 16.90 15.74 -2.36
CA ASP A 210 16.38 17.01 -1.86
C ASP A 210 17.49 18.07 -1.81
N GLN A 211 18.71 17.68 -1.41
CA GLN A 211 19.87 18.57 -1.36
C GLN A 211 21.09 17.94 -2.05
N PHE A 212 21.44 18.44 -3.23
CA PHE A 212 22.62 17.99 -3.96
C PHE A 212 23.85 18.82 -3.56
N ASN A 213 24.87 18.16 -3.05
CA ASN A 213 26.09 18.81 -2.55
C ASN A 213 27.15 19.07 -3.64
N GLY A 214 26.83 18.78 -4.91
CA GLY A 214 27.75 18.92 -6.05
C GLY A 214 28.57 17.68 -6.38
N ARG A 215 28.52 16.62 -5.54
CA ARG A 215 29.24 15.36 -5.74
C ARG A 215 28.26 14.21 -5.85
N ALA A 216 28.15 13.67 -7.06
CA ALA A 216 27.31 12.50 -7.38
C ALA A 216 27.64 11.29 -6.49
N ASP A 217 28.92 11.00 -6.34
CA ASP A 217 29.46 9.86 -5.61
C ASP A 217 29.41 10.00 -4.08
N ASP A 218 29.12 11.20 -3.56
CA ASP A 218 28.94 11.41 -2.12
C ASP A 218 27.54 10.98 -1.68
N TYR A 219 27.37 9.67 -1.52
CA TYR A 219 26.10 9.12 -1.10
C TYR A 219 25.70 9.68 0.28
N ALA A 220 26.55 9.62 1.29
CA ALA A 220 26.18 10.06 2.65
C ALA A 220 25.81 11.55 2.72
N GLY A 221 26.39 12.39 1.88
CA GLY A 221 26.17 13.84 1.88
C GLY A 221 24.96 14.34 1.09
N ASN A 222 24.31 13.51 0.26
CA ASN A 222 23.13 13.90 -0.53
C ASN A 222 21.83 13.39 0.14
N GLU A 223 20.90 14.28 0.47
CA GLU A 223 19.62 13.94 1.13
C GLU A 223 18.64 13.30 0.14
N LEU A 224 18.15 12.09 0.40
CA LEU A 224 17.28 11.36 -0.54
C LEU A 224 15.88 11.98 -0.63
N ASN A 225 15.34 12.04 -1.85
CA ASN A 225 13.96 12.41 -2.17
C ASN A 225 13.25 11.20 -2.81
N THR A 226 12.11 10.79 -2.26
CA THR A 226 11.34 9.64 -2.78
C THR A 226 10.30 10.02 -3.84
N GLY A 227 10.34 11.26 -4.34
CA GLY A 227 9.45 11.75 -5.38
C GLY A 227 9.89 11.42 -6.79
N PHE A 228 11.14 10.96 -6.99
CA PHE A 228 11.59 10.42 -8.27
C PHE A 228 12.67 9.35 -8.08
N PHE A 229 12.41 8.11 -8.48
CA PHE A 229 13.42 7.04 -8.41
C PHE A 229 13.14 5.90 -9.38
N PHE A 230 14.19 5.21 -9.80
CA PHE A 230 14.14 3.98 -10.59
C PHE A 230 14.52 2.78 -9.72
N ALA A 231 13.75 1.71 -9.82
CA ALA A 231 14.03 0.43 -9.17
C ALA A 231 13.80 -0.75 -10.13
N ALA A 232 14.69 -1.73 -10.04
CA ALA A 232 14.60 -2.97 -10.80
C ALA A 232 15.05 -4.14 -9.93
N SER A 233 14.34 -5.27 -10.01
CA SER A 233 14.76 -6.59 -9.50
C SER A 233 15.12 -6.70 -8.00
N ASN A 234 14.84 -5.71 -7.15
CA ASN A 234 15.17 -5.73 -5.71
C ASN A 234 13.93 -5.73 -4.82
N THR A 235 13.23 -6.86 -4.76
CA THR A 235 12.02 -7.03 -3.94
C THR A 235 12.33 -7.02 -2.44
N ALA A 236 13.48 -7.56 -2.04
CA ALA A 236 13.90 -7.64 -0.64
C ALA A 236 14.02 -6.27 0.01
N LEU A 237 14.58 -5.28 -0.71
CA LEU A 237 14.60 -3.90 -0.25
C LEU A 237 13.20 -3.39 0.07
N PHE A 238 12.23 -3.56 -0.84
CA PHE A 238 10.88 -3.02 -0.66
C PHE A 238 10.13 -3.73 0.47
N ASP A 239 10.33 -5.05 0.61
CA ASP A 239 9.76 -5.81 1.73
C ASP A 239 10.30 -5.32 3.07
N GLU A 240 11.62 -5.13 3.18
CA GLU A 240 12.26 -4.61 4.39
C GLU A 240 11.89 -3.14 4.66
N TRP A 241 11.84 -2.31 3.61
CA TRP A 241 11.47 -0.90 3.72
C TRP A 241 10.04 -0.78 4.23
N HIS A 242 9.10 -1.50 3.62
CA HIS A 242 7.70 -1.52 4.03
C HIS A 242 7.50 -2.11 5.43
N ALA A 243 8.24 -3.16 5.81
CA ALA A 243 8.17 -3.76 7.14
C ALA A 243 8.69 -2.82 8.25
N ALA A 244 9.61 -1.90 7.91
CA ALA A 244 10.19 -0.97 8.88
C ALA A 244 9.16 -0.05 9.56
N ARG A 245 7.96 0.14 8.99
CA ARG A 245 6.89 0.94 9.64
C ARG A 245 6.44 0.38 10.98
N GLU A 246 6.55 -0.93 11.19
CA GLU A 246 6.04 -1.62 12.38
C GLU A 246 6.98 -1.46 13.59
N ALA A 247 8.21 -0.95 13.36
CA ALA A 247 9.15 -0.72 14.44
C ALA A 247 8.67 0.41 15.36
N PRO A 248 8.81 0.31 16.70
CA PRO A 248 8.40 1.37 17.61
C PRO A 248 9.04 2.75 17.33
N ALA A 249 10.28 2.75 16.85
CA ALA A 249 10.99 3.96 16.42
C ALA A 249 10.43 4.59 15.13
N SER A 250 9.37 4.02 14.54
CA SER A 250 8.74 4.46 13.29
C SER A 250 7.44 5.24 13.48
N ALA A 251 6.99 5.41 14.72
CA ALA A 251 5.82 6.23 15.01
C ALA A 251 5.98 7.65 14.44
N GLY A 252 5.04 8.07 13.59
CA GLY A 252 5.03 9.40 12.96
C GLY A 252 6.02 9.62 11.82
N MET A 253 6.79 8.60 11.42
CA MET A 253 7.76 8.71 10.31
C MET A 253 7.14 8.29 8.97
N LYS A 254 7.48 9.03 7.91
CA LYS A 254 7.22 8.62 6.54
C LYS A 254 8.29 7.64 6.05
N GLU A 255 8.01 6.96 4.96
CA GLU A 255 8.89 6.03 4.28
C GLU A 255 10.23 6.64 3.86
N GLN A 256 10.28 7.92 3.43
CA GLN A 256 11.53 8.62 3.12
C GLN A 256 12.45 8.70 4.35
N ASP A 257 11.89 9.02 5.52
CA ASP A 257 12.66 9.09 6.77
C ASP A 257 13.29 7.72 7.09
N LYS A 258 12.57 6.64 6.79
CA LYS A 258 13.03 5.28 7.08
C LYS A 258 14.12 4.78 6.16
N ILE A 259 13.99 5.01 4.86
CA ILE A 259 15.05 4.62 3.93
C ILE A 259 16.31 5.45 4.16
N LEU A 260 16.16 6.73 4.52
CA LEU A 260 17.27 7.58 4.93
C LEU A 260 17.96 7.02 6.17
N MET A 261 17.20 6.62 7.19
CA MET A 261 17.74 5.99 8.40
C MET A 261 18.49 4.68 8.10
N GLN A 262 17.89 3.78 7.34
CA GLN A 262 18.51 2.50 6.96
C GLN A 262 19.81 2.70 6.17
N ARG A 263 19.85 3.72 5.30
CA ARG A 263 21.07 4.12 4.60
C ARG A 263 22.16 4.60 5.55
N TYR A 264 21.84 5.48 6.51
CA TYR A 264 22.82 5.98 7.49
C TYR A 264 23.44 4.84 8.32
N PHE A 265 22.72 3.75 8.53
CA PHE A 265 23.24 2.56 9.19
C PHE A 265 23.97 1.58 8.25
N GLY A 266 24.28 2.00 7.02
CA GLY A 266 25.09 1.24 6.06
C GLY A 266 24.38 0.01 5.47
N VAL A 267 23.05 -0.04 5.54
CA VAL A 267 22.28 -1.23 5.14
C VAL A 267 22.07 -1.31 3.62
N ARG A 268 22.29 -0.21 2.87
CA ARG A 268 21.91 -0.08 1.46
C ARG A 268 22.94 0.62 0.60
N LYS A 269 23.04 0.19 -0.66
CA LYS A 269 23.82 0.83 -1.72
C LYS A 269 22.85 1.63 -2.59
N LEU A 270 22.77 2.94 -2.35
CA LEU A 270 21.86 3.85 -3.07
C LEU A 270 22.69 4.80 -3.92
N LEU A 271 22.44 4.84 -5.23
CA LEU A 271 23.11 5.78 -6.14
C LEU A 271 22.31 7.10 -6.26
N GLN A 272 23.04 8.22 -6.30
CA GLN A 272 22.58 9.52 -6.81
C GLN A 272 23.63 10.01 -7.82
N PRO A 273 23.29 10.74 -8.90
CA PRO A 273 22.07 11.52 -9.08
C PRO A 273 21.36 11.17 -10.40
N ILE A 274 20.05 10.93 -10.34
CA ILE A 274 19.19 11.43 -11.41
C ILE A 274 19.20 12.93 -11.17
N GLN A 275 20.19 13.64 -11.74
CA GLN A 275 20.22 15.10 -11.64
C GLN A 275 18.82 15.57 -12.01
N GLN A 276 18.25 16.45 -11.18
CA GLN A 276 17.09 17.24 -11.54
C GLN A 276 17.43 17.91 -12.88
N PHE A 277 17.12 17.24 -13.98
CA PHE A 277 17.02 17.85 -15.27
C PHE A 277 15.84 18.76 -15.09
N PHE A 278 16.15 20.01 -14.78
CA PHE A 278 15.24 21.13 -14.71
C PHE A 278 13.95 20.83 -15.46
N VAL A 279 12.89 20.71 -14.64
CA VAL A 279 11.63 21.43 -14.82
C VAL A 279 11.81 22.75 -15.58
#